data_AF-A0A968HIX6-F1
#
_entry.id   AF-A0A968HIX6-F1
#
_cell.length_a   1.000
_cell.length_b   1.000
_cell.length_c   1.000
_cell.angle_alpha   90.00
_cell.angle_beta   90.00
_cell.angle_gamma   90.00
#
_symmetry.space_group_name_H-M   'P 1'
#
loop_
_entity.id
_entity.type
_entity.pdbx_description
1 polymer ?
#
loop_
_entity_poly.entity_id
_entity_poly.type
_entity_poly.pdbx_seq_one_letter_code
_entity_poly.pdbx_strand_id
1 'polypeptide(L)' 'MAKETSGAKVVSDNRQARYLYEILETYEAGIALKGTEVKSIREGKANLRDGYA' A
#
# COMPACT_ATOMS: atom_id res chain seq x y z
N MET A 1 -1.73 16.92 -12.28
CA MET A 1 -1.05 17.45 -11.07
C MET A 1 0.30 16.76 -10.95
N ALA A 2 1.35 17.55 -10.72
CA ALA A 2 2.74 17.14 -10.82
C ALA A 2 3.08 16.02 -9.83
N LYS A 3 3.73 14.96 -10.30
CA LYS A 3 4.27 13.92 -9.42
C LYS A 3 5.69 14.35 -9.06
N GLU A 4 5.88 14.83 -7.84
CA GLU A 4 7.20 15.04 -7.25
C GLU A 4 8.02 13.76 -7.33
N THR A 5 9.29 13.93 -7.70
CA THR A 5 10.29 12.89 -7.86
C THR A 5 10.80 12.41 -6.50
N SER A 6 9.91 11.86 -5.67
CA SER A 6 10.31 11.03 -4.53
C SER A 6 10.36 9.59 -5.01
N GLY A 7 11.49 8.89 -4.84
CA GLY A 7 11.75 7.52 -5.33
C GLY A 7 10.82 6.40 -4.79
N ALA A 8 9.64 6.74 -4.27
CA ALA A 8 8.63 5.81 -3.81
C ALA A 8 7.86 5.20 -5.00
N LYS A 9 8.24 3.96 -5.36
CA LYS A 9 7.46 3.12 -6.26
C LYS A 9 6.27 2.56 -5.50
N VAL A 10 5.06 2.69 -6.03
CA VAL A 10 3.88 1.99 -5.52
C VAL A 10 4.12 0.50 -5.68
N VAL A 11 4.22 -0.22 -4.56
CA VAL A 11 4.54 -1.65 -4.55
C VAL A 11 3.28 -2.52 -4.60
N SER A 12 2.22 -2.10 -3.89
CA SER A 12 0.94 -2.80 -3.85
C SER A 12 -0.20 -1.78 -3.72
N ASP A 13 -1.32 -2.06 -4.36
CA ASP A 13 -2.55 -1.24 -4.33
C ASP A 13 -3.75 -2.18 -4.18
N ASN A 14 -4.61 -1.90 -3.21
CA ASN A 14 -5.79 -2.73 -2.96
C ASN A 14 -6.95 -2.30 -3.88
N ARG A 15 -6.94 -2.86 -5.10
CA ARG A 15 -8.00 -2.60 -6.09
C ARG A 15 -9.38 -3.08 -5.64
N GLN A 16 -9.45 -4.10 -4.78
CA GLN A 16 -10.71 -4.64 -4.28
C GLN A 16 -11.38 -3.64 -3.33
N ALA A 17 -10.62 -2.97 -2.46
CA ALA A 17 -11.16 -1.94 -1.58
C ALA A 17 -11.78 -0.77 -2.38
N ARG A 18 -11.16 -0.37 -3.49
CA ARG A 18 -11.69 0.68 -4.39
C ARG A 18 -12.96 0.27 -5.14
N TYR A 19 -13.24 -1.03 -5.26
CA TYR A 19 -14.45 -1.53 -5.92
C TYR A 19 -15.60 -1.75 -4.93
N LEU A 20 -15.28 -2.23 -3.73
CA LEU A 20 -16.29 -2.59 -2.72
C LEU A 20 -16.73 -1.41 -1.85
N TYR A 21 -15.89 -0.38 -1.70
CA TYR A 21 -16.16 0.74 -0.81
C TYR A 21 -15.99 2.09 -1.51
N GLU A 22 -16.78 3.06 -1.07
CA GLU A 22 -16.57 4.46 -1.41
C GLU A 22 -15.58 5.09 -0.42
N ILE A 23 -14.45 5.57 -0.93
CA ILE A 23 -13.39 6.17 -0.13
C ILE A 23 -13.72 7.65 0.08
N LEU A 24 -14.15 8.00 1.29
CA LEU A 24 -14.48 9.38 1.66
C LEU A 24 -13.23 10.23 1.96
N GLU A 25 -12.24 9.62 2.62
CA GLU A 25 -11.01 10.30 3.04
C GLU A 25 -9.82 9.33 2.97
N THR A 26 -8.63 9.87 2.70
CA THR A 26 -7.39 9.09 2.61
C THR A 26 -6.43 9.56 3.68
N TYR A 27 -5.90 8.60 4.45
CA TYR A 27 -4.95 8.84 5.52
C TYR A 27 -3.61 8.20 5.18
N GLU A 28 -2.52 8.84 5.61
CA GLU A 28 -1.18 8.26 5.55
C GLU A 28 -0.82 7.59 6.88
N ALA A 29 -0.38 6.34 6.82
CA ALA A 29 -0.02 5.54 7.99
C ALA A 29 1.31 4.82 7.78
N GLY A 30 2.05 4.62 8.86
CA GLY A 30 3.29 3.84 8.89
C GLY A 30 3.13 2.54 9.66
N ILE A 31 3.58 1.43 9.08
CA ILE A 31 3.63 0.12 9.75
C ILE A 31 5.10 -0.25 10.00
N ALA A 32 5.42 -0.66 11.22
CA ALA A 32 6.74 -1.17 11.55
C ALA A 32 6.91 -2.59 11.01
N LEU A 33 7.80 -2.76 10.03
CA LEU A 33 8.09 -4.04 9.39
C LEU A 33 9.38 -4.66 9.93
N LYS A 34 9.44 -6.00 9.93
CA LYS A 34 10.63 -6.79 10.22
C LYS A 34 11.40 -7.08 8.92
N GLY A 35 12.70 -7.35 9.04
CA GLY A 35 13.60 -7.42 7.89
C GLY A 35 13.20 -8.41 6.77
N THR A 36 12.50 -9.50 7.10
CA THR A 36 11.95 -10.45 6.13
C THR A 36 10.78 -9.87 5.33
N GLU A 37 9.91 -9.09 5.97
CA GLU A 37 8.75 -8.45 5.34
C GLU A 37 9.20 -7.37 4.35
N VAL A 38 10.26 -6.62 4.69
CA VAL A 38 10.88 -5.64 3.79
C VAL A 38 11.38 -6.30 2.50
N LYS A 39 11.98 -7.49 2.59
CA LYS A 39 12.43 -8.25 1.41
C LYS A 39 11.25 -8.69 0.54
N SER A 40 10.21 -9.28 1.14
CA SER A 40 9.01 -9.75 0.42
C SER A 40 8.28 -8.61 -0.30
N ILE A 41 8.17 -7.43 0.33
CA ILE A 41 7.55 -6.25 -0.28
C ILE A 41 8.41 -5.76 -1.46
N ARG A 42 9.74 -5.70 -1.34
CA ARG A 42 10.62 -5.32 -2.46
C ARG A 42 10.51 -6.27 -3.66
N GLU A 43 10.24 -7.56 -3.42
CA GLU A 43 9.97 -8.56 -4.45
C GLU A 43 8.54 -8.45 -5.05
N GLY A 44 7.71 -7.52 -4.58
CA GLY A 44 6.33 -7.34 -5.05
C GLY A 44 5.34 -8.36 -4.49
N LYS A 45 5.73 -9.16 -3.50
CA LYS A 45 4.90 -10.21 -2.88
C LYS A 45 4.06 -9.66 -1.71
N ALA A 46 3.49 -8.48 -1.88
CA ALA A 46 2.69 -7.82 -0.85
C ALA A 46 1.21 -7.86 -1.21
N ASN A 47 0.39 -8.47 -0.35
CA ASN A 47 -1.06 -8.54 -0.51
C ASN A 47 -1.75 -7.71 0.59
N LEU A 48 -2.61 -6.79 0.18
CA LEU A 48 -3.40 -5.92 1.07
C LEU A 48 -4.89 -6.30 1.09
N ARG A 49 -5.27 -7.45 0.50
CA ARG A 49 -6.65 -7.95 0.51
C ARG A 49 -7.06 -8.41 1.91
N ASP A 50 -8.36 -8.29 2.18
CA ASP A 50 -9.01 -8.73 3.42
C ASP A 50 -8.44 -8.11 4.72
N GLY A 51 -7.78 -6.96 4.61
CA GLY A 51 -7.37 -6.15 5.76
C GLY A 51 -8.57 -5.39 6.33
N TYR A 52 -8.82 -5.60 7.63
CA TYR A 52 -9.77 -4.83 8.44
C TYR A 52 -9.00 -4.06 9.51
N ALA A 53 -9.57 -2.95 9.98
CA ALA A 53 -9.00 -2.08 11.00
C ALA A 53 -10.03 -1.82 12.10
#